data_AF-A0AAV4CYG2-F1
#
_entry.id   AF-A0AAV4CYG2-F1
#
_cell.length_a   1.000
_cell.length_b   1.000
_cell.length_c   1.000
_cell.angle_alpha   90.00
_cell.angle_beta   90.00
_cell.angle_gamma   90.00
#
_symmetry.space_group_name_H-M   'P 1'
#
loop_
_entity.id
_entity.type
_entity.pdbx_description
1 polymer ?
#
loop_
_entity_poly.entity_id
_entity_poly.type
_entity_poly.pdbx_seq_one_letter_code
_entity_poly.pdbx_strand_id
1 'polypeptide(L)'
;MGDFNAKVGDEKVEDNVGPSGIGTINERGSRLIEWYQVNDFTITNTWYQNHPSRQWAWKSLGDSSRKKIDYILIQKRFRNAVKTSKSLPGGDCDSDHIPVMCNFR
;
A
#
# COMPACT_ATOMS: atom_id res chain seq x y z
N MET A 1 8.05 5.60 2.92
CA MET A 1 6.59 5.56 3.20
C MET A 1 6.03 6.87 2.72
N GLY A 2 4.81 6.88 2.20
CA GLY A 2 4.11 8.12 1.86
C GLY A 2 3.06 7.91 0.79
N ASP A 3 2.46 9.02 0.35
CA ASP A 3 1.57 9.09 -0.80
C ASP A 3 2.39 9.09 -2.10
N PHE A 4 2.19 8.07 -2.93
CA PHE A 4 2.82 7.97 -4.25
C PHE A 4 1.85 8.32 -5.39
N ASN A 5 0.58 8.55 -5.07
CA ASN A 5 -0.49 8.80 -6.03
C ASN A 5 -0.49 7.77 -7.18
N ALA A 6 -0.20 6.51 -6.85
CA ALA A 6 0.01 5.40 -7.77
C ALA A 6 -0.92 4.24 -7.42
N LYS A 7 -1.41 3.52 -8.44
CA LYS A 7 -2.19 2.30 -8.27
C LYS A 7 -1.35 1.13 -8.75
N VAL A 8 -0.97 0.24 -7.83
CA VAL A 8 -0.06 -0.89 -8.12
C VAL A 8 -0.78 -2.19 -8.46
N GLY A 9 -2.11 -2.13 -8.68
CA GLY A 9 -2.90 -3.31 -9.04
C GLY A 9 -3.27 -4.17 -7.84
N ASP A 10 -3.99 -5.25 -8.08
CA ASP A 10 -4.24 -6.36 -7.15
C ASP A 10 -3.48 -7.65 -7.53
N GLU A 11 -2.74 -7.62 -8.64
CA GLU A 11 -1.89 -8.72 -9.08
C GLU A 11 -0.55 -8.76 -8.33
N LYS A 12 -0.10 -9.98 -8.01
CA LYS A 12 1.22 -10.19 -7.42
C LYS A 12 2.30 -9.92 -8.47
N VAL A 13 3.26 -9.07 -8.12
CA VAL A 13 4.47 -8.84 -8.92
C VAL A 13 5.68 -9.31 -8.11
N GLU A 14 6.18 -10.50 -8.47
CA GLU A 14 7.32 -11.15 -7.83
C GLU A 14 7.25 -11.09 -6.29
N ASP A 15 8.20 -10.41 -5.67
CA ASP A 15 8.32 -10.17 -4.24
C ASP A 15 8.16 -8.68 -3.88
N ASN A 16 7.85 -7.84 -4.86
CA ASN A 16 7.77 -6.39 -4.71
C ASN A 16 6.34 -5.95 -4.39
N VAL A 17 5.33 -6.54 -5.06
CA VAL A 17 3.92 -6.25 -4.84
C VAL A 17 3.16 -7.51 -4.48
N GLY A 18 2.42 -7.47 -3.38
CA GLY A 18 1.58 -8.59 -2.94
C GLY A 18 0.17 -8.57 -3.57
N PRO A 19 -0.56 -9.69 -3.45
CA PRO A 19 -1.86 -9.89 -4.09
C PRO A 19 -3.03 -9.19 -3.39
N SER A 20 -2.78 -8.39 -2.35
CA SER A 20 -3.81 -7.63 -1.60
C SER A 20 -3.79 -6.14 -1.95
N GLY A 21 -3.35 -5.82 -3.17
CA GLY A 21 -3.54 -4.49 -3.74
C GLY A 21 -4.99 -4.24 -4.17
N ILE A 22 -5.27 -3.11 -4.82
CA ILE A 22 -6.64 -2.70 -5.20
C ILE A 22 -6.66 -2.09 -6.60
N GLY A 23 -7.59 -2.56 -7.41
CA GLY A 23 -7.91 -1.99 -8.71
C GLY A 23 -6.86 -2.33 -9.77
N THR A 24 -6.86 -1.58 -10.87
CA THR A 24 -5.92 -1.79 -11.98
C THR A 24 -4.67 -0.93 -11.84
N ILE A 25 -3.56 -1.44 -12.37
CA ILE A 25 -2.29 -0.70 -12.43
C ILE A 25 -2.47 0.53 -13.33
N ASN A 26 -2.01 1.70 -12.87
CA ASN A 26 -1.91 2.89 -13.70
C ASN A 26 -0.44 3.17 -14.08
N GLU A 27 -0.20 4.09 -15.03
CA GLU A 27 1.16 4.44 -15.50
C GLU A 27 2.14 4.74 -14.35
N ARG A 28 1.67 5.52 -13.35
CA ARG A 28 2.42 5.84 -12.14
C ARG A 28 2.73 4.58 -11.33
N GLY A 29 1.78 3.66 -11.21
CA GLY A 29 1.94 2.35 -10.61
C GLY A 29 3.00 1.51 -11.31
N SER A 30 2.95 1.42 -12.64
CA SER A 30 3.94 0.67 -13.43
C SER A 30 5.35 1.20 -13.19
N ARG A 31 5.55 2.52 -13.28
CA ARG A 31 6.86 3.16 -13.02
C ARG A 31 7.32 2.94 -11.58
N LEU A 32 6.39 2.94 -10.65
CA LEU A 32 6.69 2.72 -9.24
C LEU A 32 7.14 1.27 -8.97
N ILE A 33 6.46 0.30 -9.60
CA ILE A 33 6.81 -1.12 -9.54
C ILE A 33 8.21 -1.35 -10.14
N GLU A 34 8.48 -0.78 -11.31
CA GLU A 34 9.79 -0.86 -11.97
C GLU A 34 10.91 -0.33 -11.05
N TRP A 35 10.70 0.84 -10.43
CA TRP A 35 11.65 1.41 -9.49
C TRP A 35 11.89 0.47 -8.29
N TYR A 36 10.83 -0.15 -7.74
CA TYR A 36 10.97 -1.10 -6.63
C TYR A 36 11.68 -2.39 -7.01
N GLN A 37 11.51 -2.88 -8.23
CA GLN A 37 12.23 -4.05 -8.73
C GLN A 37 13.73 -3.76 -8.84
N VAL A 38 14.09 -2.63 -9.45
CA VAL A 38 15.49 -2.23 -9.62
C VAL A 38 16.19 -1.98 -8.28
N ASN A 39 15.47 -1.50 -7.27
CA ASN A 39 16.04 -1.12 -5.97
C ASN A 39 15.80 -2.17 -4.86
N ASP A 40 15.28 -3.35 -5.18
CA ASP A 40 14.98 -4.43 -4.21
C ASP A 40 14.09 -3.98 -3.03
N PHE A 41 12.97 -3.31 -3.33
CA PHE A 41 11.97 -2.90 -2.34
C PHE A 41 10.65 -3.67 -2.45
N THR A 42 10.02 -3.92 -1.31
CA THR A 42 8.71 -4.54 -1.20
C THR A 42 7.68 -3.53 -0.65
N ILE A 43 6.52 -3.45 -1.31
CA ILE A 43 5.35 -2.68 -0.87
C ILE A 43 4.58 -3.50 0.17
N THR A 44 4.91 -3.33 1.44
CA THR A 44 4.42 -4.22 2.51
C THR A 44 2.90 -4.24 2.67
N ASN A 45 2.21 -3.10 2.53
CA ASN A 45 0.76 -3.01 2.73
C ASN A 45 -0.07 -3.64 1.58
N THR A 46 0.56 -4.24 0.56
CA THR A 46 -0.12 -5.07 -0.45
C THR A 46 0.02 -6.59 -0.19
N TRP A 47 0.77 -7.02 0.83
CA TRP A 47 1.00 -8.44 1.11
C TRP A 47 0.02 -9.06 2.11
N TYR A 48 -0.64 -8.24 2.92
CA TYR A 48 -1.51 -8.72 3.99
C TYR A 48 -2.97 -8.64 3.60
N GLN A 49 -3.66 -9.78 3.74
CA GLN A 49 -5.11 -9.84 3.67
C GLN A 49 -5.71 -9.17 4.91
N ASN A 50 -5.93 -7.87 4.80
CA ASN A 50 -6.57 -7.08 5.83
C ASN A 50 -8.09 -7.08 5.64
N HIS A 51 -8.82 -6.88 6.75
CA HIS A 51 -10.24 -6.56 6.70
C HIS A 51 -10.50 -5.44 5.67
N PRO A 52 -11.58 -5.48 4.87
CA PRO A 52 -11.83 -4.51 3.80
C PRO A 52 -11.63 -3.06 4.26
N SER A 53 -12.15 -2.70 5.43
CA SER A 53 -12.00 -1.35 6.03
C SER A 53 -10.56 -0.83 6.13
N ARG A 54 -9.55 -1.70 6.11
CA ARG A 54 -8.12 -1.37 6.33
C ARG A 54 -7.27 -1.50 5.06
N GLN A 55 -7.88 -1.57 3.88
CA GLN A 55 -7.14 -1.76 2.63
C GLN A 55 -6.83 -0.46 1.86
N TRP A 56 -7.64 0.59 2.04
CA TRP A 56 -7.47 1.89 1.37
C TRP A 56 -6.87 2.93 2.31
N ALA A 57 -6.18 3.91 1.75
CA ALA A 57 -5.50 4.97 2.49
C ALA A 57 -6.01 6.37 2.13
N TRP A 58 -6.99 6.47 1.23
CA TRP A 58 -7.60 7.74 0.84
C TRP A 58 -9.09 7.55 0.57
N LYS A 59 -9.91 8.55 0.92
CA LYS A 59 -11.37 8.55 0.77
C LYS A 59 -11.85 9.90 0.24
N SER A 60 -12.68 9.90 -0.80
CA SER A 60 -13.30 11.13 -1.30
C SER A 60 -14.34 11.70 -0.34
N LEU A 61 -14.62 13.00 -0.47
CA LEU A 61 -15.78 13.63 0.18
C LEU A 61 -17.06 12.84 -0.14
N GLY A 62 -17.83 12.53 0.90
CA GLY A 62 -19.05 11.72 0.77
C GLY A 62 -18.81 10.21 0.52
N ASP A 63 -17.57 9.72 0.62
CA ASP A 63 -17.23 8.29 0.48
C ASP A 63 -17.53 7.67 -0.89
N SER A 64 -17.60 8.49 -1.94
CA SER A 64 -17.91 8.03 -3.30
C SER A 64 -16.78 7.20 -3.94
N SER A 65 -15.55 7.33 -3.43
CA SER A 65 -14.38 6.65 -3.95
C SER A 65 -13.35 6.43 -2.84
N ARG A 66 -12.69 5.27 -2.87
CA ARG A 66 -11.60 4.90 -1.98
C ARG A 66 -10.40 4.47 -2.80
N LYS A 67 -9.20 4.86 -2.39
CA LYS A 67 -7.96 4.56 -3.12
C LYS A 67 -6.86 4.08 -2.18
N LYS A 68 -5.98 3.25 -2.71
CA LYS A 68 -4.72 2.85 -2.08
C LYS A 68 -3.61 3.57 -2.83
N ILE A 69 -3.14 4.69 -2.29
CA ILE A 69 -2.10 5.53 -2.88
C ILE A 69 -0.95 5.79 -1.91
N ASP A 70 -1.20 5.60 -0.61
CA ASP A 70 -0.17 5.55 0.42
C ASP A 70 0.42 4.15 0.58
N TYR A 71 1.75 4.06 0.52
CA TYR A 71 2.47 2.80 0.55
C TYR A 71 3.59 2.80 1.60
N ILE A 72 3.78 1.63 2.21
CA ILE A 72 4.88 1.37 3.14
C ILE A 72 5.89 0.46 2.47
N LEU A 73 7.09 0.99 2.30
CA LEU A 73 8.19 0.32 1.61
C LEU A 73 9.19 -0.24 2.60
N ILE A 74 9.75 -1.40 2.27
CA ILE A 74 10.87 -1.98 3.00
C ILE A 74 11.84 -2.61 2.01
N GLN A 75 13.15 -2.59 2.32
CA GLN A 75 14.09 -3.38 1.54
C GLN A 75 13.71 -4.86 1.63
N LYS A 76 13.74 -5.55 0.49
CA LYS A 76 13.32 -6.95 0.34
C LYS A 76 13.97 -7.88 1.35
N ARG A 77 15.26 -7.65 1.69
CA ARG A 77 16.00 -8.41 2.71
C ARG A 77 15.40 -8.35 4.12
N PHE A 78 14.65 -7.29 4.44
CA PHE A 78 14.01 -7.10 5.74
C PHE A 78 12.53 -7.44 5.74
N ARG A 79 11.95 -7.91 4.61
CA ARG A 79 10.50 -8.15 4.50
C ARG A 79 9.94 -9.07 5.60
N ASN A 80 10.73 -10.06 6.03
CA ASN A 80 10.35 -11.02 7.06
C ASN A 80 10.31 -10.40 8.47
N ALA A 81 10.83 -9.19 8.66
CA ALA A 81 10.68 -8.44 9.90
C ALA A 81 9.29 -7.79 10.02
N VAL A 82 8.51 -7.73 8.94
CA VAL A 82 7.16 -7.15 8.98
C VAL A 82 6.17 -8.18 9.52
N LYS A 83 5.48 -7.84 10.60
CA LYS A 83 4.38 -8.65 11.16
C LYS A 83 3.06 -8.35 10.47
N THR A 84 2.74 -7.07 10.31
CA THR A 84 1.49 -6.61 9.68
C THR A 84 1.69 -5.24 9.04
N SER A 85 1.05 -4.99 7.90
CA SER A 85 1.03 -3.68 7.25
C SER A 85 -0.37 -3.37 6.71
N LYS A 86 -0.95 -2.24 7.10
CA LYS A 86 -2.39 -1.92 6.91
C LYS A 86 -2.69 -0.44 7.06
N SER A 87 -3.86 -0.01 6.57
CA SER A 87 -4.42 1.31 6.91
C SER A 87 -5.06 1.31 8.31
N LEU A 88 -5.16 2.49 8.91
CA LEU A 88 -5.70 2.74 10.25
C LEU A 88 -6.88 3.73 10.22
N PRO A 89 -8.10 3.30 9.82
CA PRO A 89 -9.27 4.17 9.72
C PRO A 89 -9.73 4.80 11.05
N GLY A 90 -9.27 4.26 12.18
CA GLY A 90 -9.57 4.82 13.52
C GLY A 90 -8.57 5.87 13.99
N GLY A 91 -7.56 6.21 13.17
CA GLY A 91 -6.68 7.35 13.45
C GLY A 91 -7.37 8.63 12.99
N ASP A 92 -7.69 9.51 13.92
CA ASP A 92 -8.25 10.83 13.62
C ASP A 92 -7.11 11.79 13.23
N CYS A 93 -7.18 12.31 12.01
CA CYS A 93 -6.13 13.16 11.41
C CYS A 93 -6.69 14.36 10.64
N ASP A 94 -8.00 14.63 10.73
CA ASP A 94 -8.71 15.68 9.98
C ASP A 94 -8.26 15.78 8.51
N SER A 95 -8.20 14.63 7.84
CA SER A 95 -7.70 14.48 6.46
C SER A 95 -8.55 13.47 5.70
N ASP A 96 -8.59 13.62 4.37
CA ASP A 96 -9.09 12.62 3.44
C ASP A 96 -8.16 11.39 3.31
N HIS A 97 -6.91 11.52 3.80
CA HIS A 97 -5.98 10.42 3.97
C HIS A 97 -6.22 9.68 5.29
N ILE A 98 -6.11 8.35 5.21
CA ILE A 98 -6.14 7.44 6.34
C ILE A 98 -4.72 7.00 6.62
N PRO A 99 -4.21 7.18 7.85
CA PRO A 99 -2.85 6.78 8.21
C PRO A 99 -2.57 5.32 7.89
N VAL A 100 -1.35 5.03 7.46
CA VAL A 100 -0.87 3.66 7.25
C VAL A 100 0.08 3.26 8.36
N MET A 101 -0.01 2.01 8.81
CA MET A 101 0.77 1.45 9.91
C MET A 101 1.46 0.17 9.47
N CYS A 102 2.70 0.02 9.89
CA CYS A 102 3.47 -1.21 9.76
C CYS A 102 4.05 -1.60 11.12
N ASN A 103 3.85 -2.85 11.52
CA ASN A 103 4.41 -3.41 12.74
C ASN A 103 5.58 -4.33 12.40
N PHE A 104 6.69 -4.17 13.12
CA PHE A 104 7.91 -4.95 12.95
C PHE A 104 8.07 -6.01 14.06
N ARG A 105 8.97 -6.97 13.83
CA ARG A 105 9.32 -8.01 14.80
C ARG A 105 9.94 -7.42 16.05
#